data_AF-A0A0F9ZPN5-F1
#
_entry.id   AF-A0A0F9ZPN5-F1
#
_cell.length_a   1.000
_cell.length_b   1.000
_cell.length_c   1.000
_cell.angle_alpha   90.00
_cell.angle_beta   90.00
_cell.angle_gamma   90.00
#
_symmetry.space_group_name_H-M   'P 1'
#
loop_
_entity.id
_entity.type
_entity.pdbx_description
1 polymer ?
#
loop_
_entity_poly.entity_id
_entity_poly.type
_entity_poly.pdbx_seq_one_letter_code
_entity_poly.pdbx_strand_id
1 'polypeptide(L)'
;MQNQKIIHIIFGTILIIIFGSGIFFTINPKEQLKKIKNYQRQSDVTELIDLMDLYAKENNDEFIKQIYETPTLMGSSKGQVNICELLIPKYTTSLPFDQNMEGTYYKNCKDHNLGYTIAKDQNNKIIISAPNGN
;
A
#
# COMPACT_ATOMS: atom_id res chain seq x y z
N MET A 1 -3.53 -18.78 -65.54
CA MET A 1 -4.52 -18.80 -64.43
C MET A 1 -3.99 -19.38 -63.11
N GLN A 2 -2.93 -20.18 -63.09
CA GLN A 2 -2.40 -20.83 -61.87
C GLN A 2 -1.76 -19.85 -60.86
N ASN A 3 -1.01 -18.86 -61.34
CA ASN A 3 -0.36 -17.86 -60.48
C ASN A 3 -1.36 -16.94 -59.75
N GLN A 4 -2.49 -16.63 -60.41
CA GLN A 4 -3.57 -15.85 -59.80
C GLN A 4 -4.23 -16.60 -58.64
N LYS A 5 -4.35 -17.94 -58.72
CA LYS A 5 -4.90 -18.76 -57.62
C LYS A 5 -3.95 -18.82 -56.41
N ILE A 6 -2.63 -18.91 -56.66
CA ILE A 6 -1.62 -18.93 -55.60
C ILE A 6 -1.60 -17.60 -54.84
N ILE A 7 -1.70 -16.47 -55.55
CA ILE A 7 -1.73 -15.14 -54.92
C ILE A 7 -2.94 -15.00 -53.99
N HIS A 8 -4.14 -15.42 -54.40
CA HIS A 8 -5.33 -15.35 -53.54
C HIS A 8 -5.21 -16.23 -52.29
N ILE A 9 -4.61 -17.43 -52.40
CA ILE A 9 -4.42 -18.33 -51.26
C ILE A 9 -3.44 -17.73 -50.25
N ILE A 10 -2.31 -17.18 -50.72
CA ILE A 10 -1.30 -16.56 -49.83
C ILE A 10 -1.87 -15.31 -49.15
N PHE A 11 -2.59 -14.47 -49.89
CA PHE A 11 -3.19 -13.27 -49.32
C PHE A 11 -4.28 -13.60 -48.30
N GLY A 12 -5.09 -14.62 -48.57
CA GLY A 12 -6.12 -15.09 -47.64
C GLY A 12 -5.55 -15.65 -46.35
N THR A 13 -4.48 -16.46 -46.40
CA THR A 13 -3.88 -17.05 -45.21
C THR A 13 -3.17 -16.01 -44.33
N ILE A 14 -2.48 -15.03 -44.94
CA ILE A 14 -1.85 -13.93 -44.20
C ILE A 14 -2.89 -13.09 -43.47
N LEU A 15 -4.02 -12.78 -44.11
CA LEU A 15 -5.10 -12.02 -43.48
C LEU A 15 -5.69 -12.78 -42.29
N ILE A 16 -5.91 -14.09 -42.41
CA ILE A 16 -6.45 -14.92 -41.31
C ILE A 16 -5.49 -14.93 -40.10
N ILE A 17 -4.18 -14.98 -40.33
CA ILE A 17 -3.19 -14.96 -39.24
C ILE A 17 -3.19 -13.59 -38.53
N ILE A 18 -3.25 -12.50 -39.29
CA ILE A 18 -3.25 -11.14 -38.74
C ILE A 18 -4.55 -10.88 -37.96
N PHE A 19 -5.72 -11.19 -38.52
CA PHE A 19 -7.01 -10.99 -37.85
C PHE A 19 -7.29 -12.03 -36.75
N GLY A 20 -6.72 -13.22 -36.85
CA GLY A 20 -6.87 -14.29 -35.85
C GLY A 20 -5.97 -14.13 -34.63
N SER A 21 -4.97 -13.23 -34.69
CA SER A 21 -4.00 -13.00 -33.61
C SER A 21 -4.52 -12.12 -32.46
N GLY A 22 -5.84 -12.05 -32.27
CA GLY A 22 -6.43 -11.41 -31.09
C GLY A 22 -6.09 -12.20 -29.83
N ILE A 23 -4.98 -11.86 -29.17
CA ILE A 23 -4.64 -12.43 -27.86
C ILE A 23 -5.57 -11.79 -26.84
N PHE A 24 -6.60 -12.53 -26.44
CA PHE A 24 -7.39 -12.20 -25.26
C PHE A 24 -6.57 -12.53 -24.02
N PHE A 25 -5.80 -11.56 -23.51
CA PHE A 25 -5.35 -11.63 -22.13
C PHE A 25 -6.57 -11.45 -21.23
N THR A 26 -7.06 -12.54 -20.63
CA THR A 26 -8.04 -12.46 -19.55
C THR A 26 -7.37 -11.88 -18.32
N ILE A 27 -7.21 -10.56 -18.28
CA ILE A 27 -6.83 -9.83 -17.09
C ILE A 27 -7.97 -9.99 -16.09
N ASN A 28 -7.70 -10.58 -14.93
CA ASN A 28 -8.67 -10.59 -13.85
C ASN A 28 -8.64 -9.22 -13.15
N PRO A 29 -9.65 -8.33 -13.35
CA PRO A 29 -9.64 -6.99 -12.77
C PRO A 29 -9.58 -7.05 -11.24
N LYS A 30 -10.10 -8.12 -10.62
CA LYS A 30 -10.08 -8.30 -9.16
C LYS A 30 -8.64 -8.42 -8.64
N GLU A 31 -7.77 -9.13 -9.35
CA GLU A 31 -6.36 -9.29 -8.94
C GLU A 31 -5.56 -8.01 -9.14
N GLN A 32 -5.87 -7.23 -10.18
CA GLN A 32 -5.25 -5.90 -10.36
C GLN A 32 -5.63 -4.94 -9.22
N LEU A 33 -6.90 -4.93 -8.81
CA LEU A 33 -7.36 -4.13 -7.69
C LEU A 33 -6.68 -4.54 -6.38
N LYS A 34 -6.54 -5.84 -6.09
CA LYS A 34 -5.78 -6.30 -4.91
C LYS A 34 -4.34 -5.81 -4.92
N LYS A 35 -3.65 -5.90 -6.06
CA LYS A 35 -2.29 -5.39 -6.21
C LYS A 35 -2.21 -3.90 -5.89
N ILE A 36 -3.09 -3.08 -6.47
CA ILE A 36 -3.13 -1.63 -6.23
C ILE A 36 -3.30 -1.33 -4.73
N LYS A 37 -4.21 -2.04 -4.05
CA LYS A 37 -4.43 -1.89 -2.60
C LYS A 37 -3.19 -2.24 -1.78
N ASN A 38 -2.52 -3.33 -2.12
CA ASN A 38 -1.29 -3.74 -1.43
C ASN A 38 -0.13 -2.77 -1.70
N TYR A 39 -0.03 -2.22 -2.91
CA TYR A 39 0.91 -1.14 -3.21
C TYR A 39 0.63 0.12 -2.38
N GLN A 40 -0.63 0.53 -2.25
CA GLN A 40 -1.02 1.66 -1.41
C GLN A 40 -0.62 1.42 0.05
N ARG A 41 -0.96 0.26 0.62
CA ARG A 41 -0.56 -0.12 1.99
C ARG A 41 0.95 -0.13 2.19
N GLN A 42 1.70 -0.63 1.22
CA GLN A 42 3.16 -0.63 1.29
C GLN A 42 3.71 0.80 1.27
N SER A 43 3.14 1.68 0.45
CA SER A 43 3.49 3.10 0.40
C SER A 43 3.20 3.79 1.73
N ASP A 44 2.00 3.59 2.28
CA ASP A 44 1.57 4.17 3.56
C ASP A 44 2.47 3.71 4.72
N VAL A 45 2.79 2.42 4.79
CA VAL A 45 3.70 1.87 5.82
C VAL A 45 5.10 2.46 5.69
N THR A 46 5.61 2.59 4.46
CA THR A 46 6.93 3.20 4.22
C THR A 46 6.95 4.65 4.66
N GLU A 47 5.93 5.43 4.30
CA GLU A 47 5.80 6.83 4.72
C GLU A 47 5.75 6.96 6.25
N LEU A 48 4.99 6.10 6.94
CA LEU A 48 4.92 6.12 8.40
C LEU A 48 6.27 5.78 9.05
N ILE A 49 7.03 4.82 8.49
CA ILE A 49 8.37 4.49 8.98
C ILE A 49 9.30 5.69 8.80
N ASP A 50 9.33 6.30 7.61
CA ASP A 50 10.18 7.45 7.31
C ASP A 50 9.87 8.65 8.24
N LEU A 51 8.59 8.91 8.51
CA LEU A 51 8.16 9.95 9.44
C LEU A 51 8.61 9.68 10.88
N MET A 52 8.48 8.42 11.32
CA MET A 52 8.91 8.02 12.66
C MET A 52 10.43 8.09 12.82
N ASP A 53 11.18 7.67 11.80
CA ASP A 53 12.65 7.75 11.79
C ASP A 53 13.13 9.22 11.81
N LEU A 54 12.44 10.11 11.10
CA LEU A 54 12.71 11.54 11.14
C LEU A 54 12.47 12.12 12.53
N TYR A 55 11.33 11.79 13.16
CA TYR A 55 11.04 12.19 14.54
C TYR A 55 12.09 11.67 15.52
N ALA A 56 12.46 10.40 15.39
CA ALA A 56 13.41 9.70 16.23
C ALA A 56 14.79 10.38 16.22
N LYS A 57 15.27 10.73 15.03
CA LYS A 57 16.52 11.45 14.80
C LYS A 57 16.56 12.82 15.48
N GLU A 58 15.43 13.54 15.53
CA GLU A 58 15.38 14.87 16.13
C GLU A 58 15.11 14.85 17.64
N ASN A 59 14.53 13.78 18.17
CA ASN A 59 14.06 13.69 19.55
C ASN A 59 14.75 12.56 20.35
N ASN A 60 15.90 12.06 19.87
CA ASN A 60 16.72 11.03 20.52
C ASN A 60 15.90 9.80 20.98
N ASP A 61 15.02 9.32 20.11
CA ASP A 61 14.19 8.12 20.30
C ASP A 61 13.25 8.15 21.53
N GLU A 62 12.92 9.34 22.07
CA GLU A 62 12.15 9.44 23.32
C GLU A 62 10.79 8.73 23.24
N PHE A 63 10.06 8.92 22.14
CA PHE A 63 8.77 8.26 21.93
C PHE A 63 8.90 6.77 21.63
N ILE A 64 9.96 6.35 20.93
CA ILE A 64 10.20 4.94 20.59
C ILE A 64 10.27 4.08 21.87
N LYS A 65 10.81 4.64 22.96
CA LYS A 65 10.87 3.95 24.26
C LYS A 65 9.49 3.60 24.82
N GLN A 66 8.46 4.37 24.47
CA GLN A 66 7.07 4.18 24.92
C GLN A 66 6.31 3.15 24.08
N ILE A 67 6.85 2.76 22.93
CA ILE A 67 6.26 1.71 22.08
C ILE A 67 6.58 0.33 22.69
N TYR A 68 5.60 -0.55 22.65
CA TYR A 68 5.72 -1.93 23.13
C TYR A 68 6.29 -2.85 22.04
N GLU A 69 6.88 -3.97 22.46
CA GLU A 69 7.27 -5.03 21.52
C GLU A 69 6.06 -5.76 20.92
N THR A 70 4.91 -5.70 21.60
CA THR A 70 3.65 -6.26 21.11
C THR A 70 3.01 -5.32 20.09
N PRO A 71 2.65 -5.81 18.89
CA PRO A 71 1.93 -5.03 17.88
C PRO A 71 0.68 -4.39 18.46
N THR A 72 0.65 -3.06 18.43
CA THR A 72 -0.45 -2.26 18.97
C THR A 72 -1.04 -1.42 17.85
N LEU A 73 -2.37 -1.35 17.77
CA LEU A 73 -3.06 -0.58 16.74
C LEU A 73 -2.76 0.92 16.88
N MET A 74 -2.54 1.60 15.76
CA MET A 74 -2.34 3.05 15.71
C MET A 74 -3.67 3.79 15.56
N GLY A 75 -3.93 4.70 16.49
CA GLY A 75 -5.17 5.45 16.56
C GLY A 75 -5.31 6.26 17.85
N SER A 76 -6.43 6.97 17.99
CA SER A 76 -6.68 7.85 19.15
C SER A 76 -7.49 7.20 20.28
N SER A 77 -7.96 5.96 20.13
CA SER A 77 -8.77 5.29 21.16
C SER A 77 -7.92 4.74 22.30
N LYS A 78 -8.55 4.49 23.46
CA LYS A 78 -7.86 3.92 24.62
C LYS A 78 -7.21 2.58 24.28
N GLY A 79 -5.93 2.43 24.62
CA GLY A 79 -5.14 1.23 24.32
C GLY A 79 -4.51 1.21 22.93
N GLN A 80 -4.67 2.27 22.14
CA GLN A 80 -3.99 2.47 20.86
C GLN A 80 -2.79 3.41 21.01
N VAL A 81 -1.88 3.35 20.06
CA VAL A 81 -0.73 4.26 19.99
C VAL A 81 -1.08 5.46 19.11
N ASN A 82 -1.07 6.65 19.70
CA ASN A 82 -1.30 7.90 18.98
C ASN A 82 0.04 8.54 18.60
N ILE A 83 0.36 8.56 17.31
CA ILE A 83 1.57 9.19 16.76
C ILE A 83 1.30 10.60 16.18
N CYS A 84 0.04 11.02 16.16
CA CYS A 84 -0.37 12.18 15.37
C CYS A 84 0.19 13.50 15.91
N GLU A 85 0.13 13.70 17.24
CA GLU A 85 0.63 14.93 17.86
C GLU A 85 2.17 15.05 17.79
N LEU A 86 2.87 13.96 17.48
CA LEU A 86 4.32 13.95 17.30
C LEU A 86 4.71 14.37 15.89
N LEU A 87 3.91 13.93 14.90
CA LEU A 87 4.23 14.07 13.49
C LEU A 87 3.63 15.33 12.88
N ILE A 88 2.46 15.75 13.36
CA ILE A 88 1.71 16.89 12.82
C ILE A 88 1.85 18.10 13.77
N PRO A 89 2.06 19.32 13.24
CA PRO A 89 2.18 19.69 11.82
C PRO A 89 3.62 19.69 11.30
N LYS A 90 4.60 19.27 12.11
CA LYS A 90 6.02 19.52 11.87
C LYS A 90 6.60 18.69 10.72
N TYR A 91 6.24 17.40 10.63
CA TYR A 91 6.83 16.45 9.69
C TYR A 91 5.87 16.04 8.58
N THR A 92 4.56 16.11 8.83
CA THR A 92 3.51 15.93 7.82
C THR A 92 2.26 16.75 8.15
N THR A 93 1.35 16.87 7.19
CA THR A 93 0.06 17.57 7.34
C THR A 93 -1.11 16.62 7.63
N SER A 94 -0.95 15.32 7.34
CA SER A 94 -1.93 14.27 7.58
C SER A 94 -1.26 12.92 7.75
N LEU A 95 -1.91 12.00 8.45
CA LEU A 95 -1.43 10.62 8.54
C LEU A 95 -2.09 9.74 7.47
N PRO A 96 -1.33 8.88 6.78
CA PRO A 96 -1.91 7.86 5.93
C PRO A 96 -2.66 6.81 6.77
N PHE A 97 -3.72 6.24 6.19
CA PHE A 97 -4.56 5.21 6.81
C PHE A 97 -5.02 4.19 5.76
N ASP A 98 -5.24 2.93 6.16
CA ASP A 98 -5.67 1.88 5.24
C ASP A 98 -7.14 2.03 4.82
N GLN A 99 -7.39 2.85 3.80
CA GLN A 99 -8.72 3.07 3.19
C GLN A 99 -9.44 1.78 2.75
N ASN A 100 -8.75 0.66 2.66
CA ASN A 100 -9.32 -0.62 2.27
C ASN A 100 -9.81 -1.46 3.45
N MET A 101 -9.56 -1.01 4.69
CA MET A 101 -10.00 -1.67 5.91
C MET A 101 -11.19 -0.93 6.52
N GLU A 102 -12.24 -1.68 6.82
CA GLU A 102 -13.45 -1.14 7.45
C GLU A 102 -13.14 -0.55 8.83
N GLY A 103 -13.74 0.60 9.14
CA GLY A 103 -13.56 1.26 10.44
C GLY A 103 -12.25 2.04 10.59
N THR A 104 -11.42 2.12 9.54
CA THR A 104 -10.28 3.03 9.49
C THR A 104 -10.68 4.39 8.96
N TYR A 105 -10.06 5.43 9.48
CA TYR A 105 -10.30 6.81 9.10
C TYR A 105 -9.26 7.74 9.72
N TYR A 106 -9.07 8.91 9.11
CA TYR A 106 -8.33 10.01 9.71
C TYR A 106 -9.16 11.29 9.63
N LYS A 107 -9.53 11.85 10.79
CA LYS A 107 -10.25 13.14 10.86
C LYS A 107 -9.36 14.23 11.45
N ASN A 108 -8.65 13.92 12.54
CA ASN A 108 -7.65 14.77 13.18
C ASN A 108 -6.88 13.96 14.25
N CYS A 109 -5.90 14.57 14.91
CA CYS A 109 -5.11 13.89 15.95
C CYS A 109 -5.87 13.41 17.18
N LYS A 110 -7.12 13.84 17.38
CA LYS A 110 -8.00 13.38 18.47
C LYS A 110 -8.95 12.27 18.04
N ASP A 111 -9.19 12.10 16.74
CA ASP A 111 -10.17 11.18 16.19
C ASP A 111 -9.66 10.53 14.90
N HIS A 112 -9.02 9.37 15.04
CA HIS A 112 -8.51 8.58 13.93
C HIS A 112 -8.27 7.11 14.31
N ASN A 113 -8.31 6.25 13.30
CA ASN A 113 -7.90 4.85 13.33
C ASN A 113 -7.18 4.55 12.02
N LEU A 114 -5.87 4.33 12.05
CA LEU A 114 -5.09 4.20 10.82
C LEU A 114 -5.20 2.81 10.18
N GLY A 115 -5.64 1.80 10.94
CA GLY A 115 -5.66 0.40 10.48
C GLY A 115 -4.30 -0.27 10.42
N TYR A 116 -3.25 0.40 10.90
CA TYR A 116 -1.88 -0.09 10.95
C TYR A 116 -1.46 -0.35 12.40
N THR A 117 -0.59 -1.33 12.62
CA THR A 117 -0.01 -1.62 13.93
C THR A 117 1.43 -1.14 14.02
N ILE A 118 1.84 -0.71 15.20
CA ILE A 118 3.21 -0.34 15.53
C ILE A 118 3.72 -1.21 16.68
N ALA A 119 4.99 -1.61 16.55
CA ALA A 119 5.77 -2.28 17.58
C ALA A 119 7.23 -1.82 17.48
N LYS A 120 8.03 -2.20 18.47
CA LYS A 120 9.49 -2.10 18.40
C LYS A 120 10.14 -3.48 18.48
N ASP A 121 11.31 -3.61 17.89
CA ASP A 121 12.18 -4.77 18.12
C ASP A 121 13.04 -4.60 19.39
N GLN A 122 13.84 -5.63 19.70
CA GLN A 122 14.76 -5.64 20.84
C GLN A 122 15.87 -4.58 20.74
N ASN A 123 16.10 -4.01 19.55
CA ASN A 123 17.09 -2.97 19.28
C ASN A 123 16.46 -1.56 19.23
N ASN A 124 15.20 -1.40 19.66
CA ASN A 124 14.42 -0.17 19.54
C ASN A 124 14.15 0.28 18.09
N LYS A 125 14.22 -0.61 17.11
CA LYS A 125 13.79 -0.31 15.75
C LYS A 125 12.28 -0.37 15.66
N ILE A 126 11.68 0.63 15.01
CA ILE A 126 10.24 0.66 14.74
C ILE A 126 9.87 -0.35 13.66
N ILE A 127 8.79 -1.09 13.94
CA ILE A 127 8.14 -2.01 13.02
C ILE A 127 6.70 -1.54 12.86
N ILE A 128 6.34 -1.18 11.64
CA ILE A 128 4.96 -0.87 11.26
C ILE A 128 4.45 -1.96 10.32
N SER A 129 3.22 -2.41 10.54
CA SER A 129 2.64 -3.51 9.78
C SER A 129 1.17 -3.26 9.46
N ALA A 130 0.76 -3.75 8.29
CA ALA A 130 -0.63 -3.82 7.89
C ALA A 130 -1.20 -5.20 8.27
N PRO A 131 -2.06 -5.31 9.32
CA PRO A 131 -2.49 -6.59 9.86
C PRO A 131 -3.32 -7.45 8.89
N ASN A 132 -3.89 -6.87 7.82
CA ASN A 132 -4.76 -7.56 6.85
C ASN A 132 -4.21 -7.53 5.40
N GLY A 133 -2.89 -7.53 5.24
CA GLY A 133 -2.26 -7.67 3.92
C GLY A 133 -2.29 -9.12 3.43
N ASN A 134 -3.22 -9.44 2.52
CA ASN A 134 -3.19 -10.67 1.70
C ASN A 134 -2.94 -10.32 0.24
#